data_AF-A0A924C0R7-F1
#
_entry.id   AF-A0A924C0R7-F1
#
_cell.length_a   1.000
_cell.length_b   1.000
_cell.length_c   1.000
_cell.angle_alpha   90.00
_cell.angle_beta   90.00
_cell.angle_gamma   90.00
#
_symmetry.space_group_name_H-M   'P 1'
#
loop_
_entity.id
_entity.type
_entity.pdbx_description
1 polymer ?
#
loop_
_entity_poly.entity_id
_entity_poly.type
_entity_poly.pdbx_seq_one_letter_code
_entity_poly.pdbx_strand_id
1 'polypeptide(L)' 'KEKAWIINSVKNYNKDKKRVKEVIEFVKISNGLSYAENKMVEFQNQALQILTEFNDSDFKASLILMVNYVIERKK' A
#
# COMPACT_ATOMS: atom_id res chain seq x y z
N LYS A 1 16.11 13.19 13.16
CA LYS A 1 15.73 14.52 12.60
C LYS A 1 14.92 14.37 11.31
N GLU A 2 15.36 13.56 10.35
CA GLU A 2 14.67 13.31 9.06
C GLU A 2 13.25 12.74 9.20
N LYS A 3 13.05 11.65 9.96
CA LYS A 3 11.70 11.08 10.24
C LYS A 3 10.70 12.13 10.73
N ALA A 4 11.10 12.98 11.68
CA ALA A 4 10.24 14.03 12.22
C ALA A 4 9.92 15.10 11.16
N TRP A 5 10.89 15.45 10.30
CA TRP A 5 10.68 16.38 9.21
C TRP A 5 9.67 15.83 8.20
N ILE A 6 9.79 14.56 7.78
CA ILE A 6 8.86 13.91 6.84
C ILE A 6 7.45 13.88 7.41
N ILE A 7 7.29 13.43 8.66
CA ILE A 7 5.98 13.38 9.32
C ILE A 7 5.35 14.78 9.38
N ASN A 8 6.13 15.80 9.73
CA ASN A 8 5.65 17.18 9.76
C ASN A 8 5.30 17.69 8.35
N SER A 9 6.10 17.34 7.33
CA SER A 9 5.83 17.68 5.92
C SER A 9 4.47 17.13 5.47
N VAL A 10 4.18 15.88 5.80
CA VAL A 10 2.89 15.23 5.47
C VAL A 10 1.74 15.83 6.29
N LYS A 11 1.93 16.04 7.60
CA LYS A 11 0.87 16.49 8.50
C LYS A 11 0.46 17.95 8.27
N ASN A 12 1.44 18.83 8.16
CA ASN A 12 1.22 20.28 8.24
C ASN A 12 1.56 21.02 6.94
N TYR A 13 2.28 20.41 6.00
CA TYR A 13 2.73 21.05 4.76
C TYR A 13 2.33 20.28 3.49
N ASN A 14 1.28 19.47 3.55
CA ASN A 14 0.84 18.64 2.42
C ASN A 14 0.35 19.42 1.17
N LYS A 15 0.14 20.73 1.26
CA LYS A 15 -0.21 21.60 0.12
C LYS A 15 0.99 22.37 -0.45
N ASP A 16 2.14 22.34 0.23
CA ASP A 16 3.37 22.98 -0.25
C ASP A 16 3.98 22.13 -1.36
N LYS A 17 3.84 22.59 -2.61
CA LYS A 17 4.31 21.86 -3.80
C LYS A 17 5.81 21.56 -3.77
N LYS A 18 6.64 22.45 -3.23
CA LYS A 18 8.10 22.23 -3.18
C LYS A 18 8.40 21.13 -2.17
N ARG A 19 7.81 21.23 -0.99
CA ARG A 19 8.01 20.28 0.10
C ARG A 19 7.46 18.89 -0.22
N VAL A 20 6.32 18.82 -0.92
CA VAL A 20 5.77 17.55 -1.41
C VAL A 20 6.72 16.88 -2.40
N LYS A 21 7.34 17.64 -3.32
CA LYS A 21 8.34 17.08 -4.26
C LYS A 21 9.56 16.51 -3.53
N GLU A 22 10.05 17.19 -2.49
CA GLU A 22 11.17 16.72 -1.67
C GLU A 22 10.82 15.39 -0.97
N VAL A 23 9.61 15.25 -0.43
CA VAL A 23 9.15 14.00 0.17
C VAL A 23 9.02 12.88 -0.88
N ILE A 24 8.51 13.18 -2.07
CA ILE A 24 8.43 12.19 -3.17
C ILE A 24 9.83 11.70 -3.56
N GLU A 25 10.79 12.60 -3.69
CA GLU A 25 12.17 12.24 -4.05
C GLU A 25 12.82 11.38 -2.96
N PHE A 26 12.64 11.75 -1.69
CA PHE A 26 13.08 10.94 -0.56
C PHE A 26 12.51 9.50 -0.63
N VAL A 27 11.22 9.36 -0.94
CA VAL A 27 10.56 8.05 -1.06
C VAL A 27 11.17 7.23 -2.20
N LYS A 28 11.47 7.84 -3.35
CA LYS A 28 12.09 7.16 -4.49
C LYS A 28 13.50 6.67 -4.17
N ILE A 29 14.35 7.55 -3.62
CA ILE A 29 15.73 7.22 -3.24
C ILE A 29 15.76 6.12 -2.18
N SER A 30 14.78 6.12 -1.27
CA SER A 30 14.66 5.12 -0.20
C SER A 30 14.03 3.80 -0.65
N ASN A 31 13.76 3.60 -1.95
CA ASN A 31 13.03 2.45 -2.50
C ASN A 31 11.65 2.22 -1.84
N GLY A 32 11.01 3.28 -1.33
CA GLY A 32 9.77 3.19 -0.57
C GLY A 32 8.59 2.70 -1.41
N LEU A 33 8.61 2.92 -2.74
CA LEU A 33 7.60 2.39 -3.66
C LEU A 33 7.69 0.87 -3.77
N SER A 34 8.89 0.32 -3.97
CA SER A 34 9.09 -1.14 -4.03
C SER A 34 8.72 -1.80 -2.71
N TYR A 35 9.07 -1.19 -1.58
CA TYR A 35 8.63 -1.67 -0.27
C TYR A 35 7.10 -1.72 -0.15
N ALA A 36 6.41 -0.66 -0.61
CA ALA A 36 4.95 -0.60 -0.57
C ALA A 36 4.31 -1.67 -1.48
N GLU A 37 4.85 -1.89 -2.68
CA GLU A 37 4.41 -2.96 -3.60
C GLU A 37 4.58 -4.34 -2.97
N ASN A 38 5.75 -4.63 -2.40
CA ASN A 38 6.01 -5.91 -1.74
C ASN A 38 5.08 -6.12 -0.54
N LYS A 39 4.86 -5.09 0.27
CA LYS A 39 3.91 -5.16 1.40
C LYS A 39 2.47 -5.37 0.94
N MET A 40 2.08 -4.76 -0.16
CA MET A 40 0.76 -4.96 -0.75
C MET A 40 0.55 -6.42 -1.17
N VAL A 41 1.52 -7.04 -1.84
CA VAL A 41 1.49 -8.47 -2.20
C VAL A 41 1.52 -9.37 -0.96
N GLU A 42 2.29 -9.01 0.07
CA GLU A 42 2.33 -9.76 1.34
C GLU A 42 0.94 -9.79 2.00
N PHE A 43 0.24 -8.66 2.08
CA PHE A 43 -1.11 -8.60 2.64
C PHE A 43 -2.13 -9.35 1.79
N GLN A 44 -2.01 -9.32 0.46
CA GLN A 44 -2.84 -10.12 -0.43
C GLN A 44 -2.71 -11.62 -0.10
N ASN A 45 -1.48 -12.11 0.01
CA ASN A 45 -1.22 -13.51 0.32
C ASN A 45 -1.75 -13.90 1.70
N GLN A 46 -1.57 -13.04 2.71
CA GLN A 46 -2.12 -13.26 4.05
C GLN A 46 -3.66 -13.33 4.02
N ALA A 47 -4.31 -12.44 3.28
CA ALA A 47 -5.76 -12.45 3.13
C ALA A 47 -6.26 -13.73 2.44
N LEU A 48 -5.60 -14.14 1.34
CA LEU A 48 -5.93 -15.39 0.64
C LEU A 48 -5.72 -16.62 1.54
N GLN A 49 -4.66 -16.61 2.34
CA GLN A 49 -4.39 -17.68 3.31
C GLN A 49 -5.50 -17.79 4.36
N ILE A 50 -5.96 -16.67 4.93
CA ILE A 50 -7.08 -16.68 5.87
C ILE A 50 -8.34 -17.28 5.22
N LEU A 51 -8.61 -16.94 3.95
CA LEU A 51 -9.77 -17.46 3.24
C LEU A 51 -9.71 -18.98 3.00
N THR A 52 -8.53 -19.61 3.03
CA THR A 52 -8.39 -21.06 2.85
C THR A 52 -8.99 -21.87 4.00
N GLU A 53 -9.12 -21.28 5.19
CA GLU A 53 -9.71 -21.93 6.38
C GLU A 53 -11.23 -22.09 6.28
N PHE A 54 -11.88 -21.40 5.33
CA PHE A 54 -13.32 -21.43 5.14
C PHE A 54 -13.72 -22.43 4.04
N ASN A 55 -14.87 -23.07 4.24
CA ASN A 55 -15.48 -23.93 3.23
C ASN A 55 -15.79 -23.16 1.94
N ASP A 56 -15.79 -23.87 0.83
CA ASP A 56 -16.12 -23.29 -0.47
C ASP A 56 -17.57 -22.81 -0.49
N SER A 57 -17.74 -21.56 -0.91
CA SER A 57 -19.02 -20.85 -0.98
C SER A 57 -18.89 -19.66 -1.92
N ASP A 58 -20.03 -19.16 -2.41
CA ASP A 58 -20.08 -17.95 -3.24
C ASP A 58 -19.52 -16.71 -2.50
N PHE A 59 -19.62 -16.69 -1.17
CA PHE A 59 -19.04 -15.64 -0.33
C PHE A 59 -17.50 -15.69 -0.35
N LYS A 60 -16.90 -16.88 -0.17
CA LYS A 60 -15.46 -17.07 -0.26
C LYS A 60 -14.94 -16.69 -1.64
N ALA A 61 -15.63 -17.11 -2.70
CA ALA A 61 -15.28 -16.75 -4.07
C ALA A 61 -15.33 -15.23 -4.31
N SER A 62 -16.37 -14.56 -3.80
CA SER A 62 -16.51 -13.10 -3.92
C SER A 62 -15.41 -12.34 -3.19
N LEU A 63 -14.98 -12.82 -2.01
CA LEU A 63 -13.88 -12.21 -1.25
C LEU A 63 -12.53 -12.41 -1.95
N ILE A 64 -12.27 -13.59 -2.52
CA ILE A 64 -11.06 -13.85 -3.32
C ILE A 64 -11.02 -12.91 -4.53
N LEU A 65 -12.14 -12.77 -5.24
CA LEU A 65 -12.25 -11.86 -6.38
C LEU A 65 -11.96 -10.41 -5.98
N MET A 66 -12.53 -9.95 -4.86
CA MET A 66 -12.29 -8.60 -4.34
C MET A 66 -10.81 -8.37 -4.01
N VAL A 67 -10.18 -9.31 -3.31
CA VAL A 67 -8.76 -9.22 -2.92
C VAL A 67 -7.87 -9.11 -4.15
N ASN A 68 -8.08 -9.93 -5.17
CA ASN A 68 -7.28 -9.87 -6.40
C ASN A 68 -7.52 -8.57 -7.18
N TYR A 69 -8.78 -8.13 -7.30
CA TYR A 69 -9.14 -6.91 -8.03
C TYR A 69 -8.50 -5.64 -7.46
N VAL A 70 -8.41 -5.52 -6.13
CA VAL A 70 -7.83 -4.33 -5.47
C VAL A 70 -6.34 -4.18 -5.78
N ILE A 71 -5.64 -5.29 -5.98
CA ILE A 71 -4.18 -5.35 -6.17
C ILE A 71 -3.80 -5.23 -7.65
N GLU A 72 -4.54 -5.88 -8.55
CA GLU A 72 -4.26 -5.93 -9.99
C GLU A 72 -4.70 -4.68 -10.76
N ARG A 73 -5.04 -3.60 -10.06
CA ARG A 73 -5.64 -2.40 -10.64
C ARG A 73 -4.71 -1.74 -11.67
N LYS A 74 -4.86 -2.13 -12.95
CA LYS A 74 -4.35 -1.38 -14.10
C LYS A 74 -5.17 -0.10 -14.22
N LYS A 75 -4.51 1.05 -14.15
CA LYS A 75 -5.10 2.35 -14.52
C LYS A 75 -4.94 2.60 -15.99
#